data_AF-A0A367KC41-F1
#
_entry.id   AF-A0A367KC41-F1
#
_cell.length_a   1.000
_cell.length_b   1.000
_cell.length_c   1.000
_cell.angle_alpha   90.00
_cell.angle_beta   90.00
_cell.angle_gamma   90.00
#
_symmetry.space_group_name_H-M   'P 1'
#
loop_
_entity.id
_entity.type
_entity.pdbx_description
1 polymer ?
#
loop_
_entity_poly.entity_id
_entity_poly.type
_entity_poly.pdbx_seq_one_letter_code
_entity_poly.pdbx_strand_id
1 'polypeptide(L)'
;MRLPSADELEQLEDIEKQWAVKAMHHAETYFKLISTVDPRQLRLTSIDDEILQDFETTFPEINLVHLDEEHFKTPAAKEKWRNFMNKYEKRVKEFNFGSLIRIDCREDYTEQNTMFGVRMQVCFYT
;
A
#
# COMPACT_ATOMS: atom_id res chain seq x y z
N MET A 1 -27.62 16.78 -9.80
CA MET A 1 -26.65 15.84 -9.20
C MET A 1 -27.42 14.56 -8.93
N ARG A 2 -27.24 13.50 -9.73
CA ARG A 2 -27.93 12.21 -9.48
C ARG A 2 -27.25 11.55 -8.29
N LEU A 3 -28.04 11.19 -7.28
CA LEU A 3 -27.59 10.29 -6.22
C LEU A 3 -27.24 8.94 -6.88
N PRO A 4 -26.12 8.29 -6.51
CA PRO A 4 -25.80 6.96 -7.03
C PRO A 4 -26.93 5.98 -6.69
N SER A 5 -27.24 5.09 -7.63
CA SER A 5 -28.30 4.08 -7.46
C SER A 5 -27.91 3.08 -6.35
N ALA A 6 -28.89 2.51 -5.64
CA ALA A 6 -28.65 1.52 -4.58
C ALA A 6 -27.77 0.33 -5.03
N ASP A 7 -27.85 -0.05 -6.30
CA ASP A 7 -27.02 -1.09 -6.93
C ASP A 7 -25.52 -0.72 -6.95
N GLU A 8 -25.17 0.56 -7.16
CA GLU A 8 -23.77 1.02 -7.08
C GLU A 8 -23.28 1.10 -5.63
N LEU A 9 -24.17 1.37 -4.67
CA LEU A 9 -23.84 1.41 -3.24
C LEU A 9 -23.67 0.00 -2.66
N GLU A 10 -24.48 -0.98 -3.07
CA GLU A 10 -24.28 -2.40 -2.73
C GLU A 10 -22.99 -2.93 -3.33
N GLN A 11 -22.67 -2.59 -4.58
CA GLN A 11 -21.38 -2.95 -5.16
C GLN A 11 -20.22 -2.33 -4.40
N LEU A 12 -20.32 -1.09 -3.93
CA LEU A 12 -19.27 -0.48 -3.11
C LEU A 12 -19.04 -1.26 -1.81
N GLU A 13 -20.09 -1.65 -1.09
CA GLU A 13 -19.95 -2.43 0.15
C GLU A 13 -19.35 -3.82 -0.10
N ASP A 14 -19.80 -4.54 -1.14
CA ASP A 14 -19.23 -5.84 -1.50
C ASP A 14 -17.80 -5.74 -2.00
N ILE A 15 -17.45 -4.68 -2.75
CA ILE A 15 -16.09 -4.40 -3.20
C ILE A 15 -15.19 -4.08 -2.01
N GLU A 16 -15.65 -3.27 -1.05
CA GLU A 16 -14.91 -2.95 0.17
C GLU A 16 -14.65 -4.19 1.02
N LYS A 17 -15.64 -5.07 1.18
CA LYS A 17 -15.46 -6.36 1.87
C LYS A 17 -14.45 -7.25 1.14
N GLN A 18 -14.56 -7.36 -0.18
CA GLN A 18 -13.61 -8.15 -0.97
C GLN A 18 -12.20 -7.58 -0.93
N TRP A 19 -12.05 -6.25 -0.91
CA TRP A 19 -10.77 -5.59 -0.74
C TRP A 19 -10.19 -5.81 0.65
N ALA A 20 -10.98 -5.72 1.71
CA ALA A 20 -10.52 -6.01 3.07
C ALA A 20 -10.04 -7.46 3.21
N VAL A 21 -10.80 -8.43 2.71
CA VAL A 21 -10.43 -9.86 2.75
C VAL A 21 -9.13 -10.11 1.97
N LYS A 22 -9.01 -9.54 0.77
CA LYS A 22 -7.80 -9.67 -0.05
C LYS A 22 -6.60 -8.97 0.58
N ALA A 23 -6.78 -7.78 1.13
CA ALA A 23 -5.73 -7.01 1.79
C ALA A 23 -5.18 -7.75 3.01
N MET A 24 -6.08 -8.34 3.82
CA MET A 24 -5.73 -9.16 4.98
C MET A 24 -4.95 -10.41 4.57
N HIS A 25 -5.45 -11.17 3.59
CA HIS A 25 -4.78 -12.39 3.11
C HIS A 25 -3.39 -12.07 2.53
N HIS A 26 -3.26 -10.96 1.80
CA HIS A 26 -1.98 -10.49 1.28
C HIS A 26 -1.02 -10.11 2.41
N ALA A 27 -1.49 -9.38 3.42
CA ALA A 27 -0.69 -8.99 4.57
C ALA A 27 -0.23 -10.21 5.40
N GLU A 28 -1.11 -11.18 5.63
CA GLU A 28 -0.76 -12.43 6.31
C GLU A 28 0.28 -13.25 5.52
N THR A 29 0.08 -13.37 4.21
CA THR A 29 1.03 -14.05 3.31
C THR A 29 2.39 -13.33 3.32
N TYR A 30 2.36 -12.00 3.25
CA TYR A 30 3.57 -11.18 3.31
C TYR A 30 4.29 -11.33 4.66
N PHE A 31 3.56 -11.27 5.77
CA PHE A 31 4.10 -11.49 7.11
C PHE A 31 4.76 -12.85 7.25
N LYS A 32 4.14 -13.89 6.69
CA LYS A 32 4.71 -15.24 6.65
C LYS A 32 5.96 -15.30 5.79
N LEU A 33 5.98 -14.62 4.63
CA LEU A 33 7.14 -14.56 3.75
C LEU A 33 8.34 -13.89 4.44
N ILE A 34 8.16 -12.70 5.02
CA ILE A 34 9.24 -11.99 5.73
C ILE A 34 9.71 -12.74 7.00
N SER A 35 8.85 -13.55 7.61
CA SER A 35 9.21 -14.38 8.76
C SER A 35 9.95 -15.66 8.37
N THR A 36 9.83 -16.10 7.11
CA THR A 36 10.41 -17.35 6.61
C THR A 36 11.64 -17.13 5.73
N VAL A 37 11.73 -15.99 5.06
CA VAL A 37 12.75 -15.66 4.05
C VAL A 37 13.32 -14.28 4.35
N ASP A 38 14.63 -14.10 4.15
CA ASP A 38 15.27 -12.79 4.26
C ASP A 38 14.57 -11.74 3.36
N PRO A 39 14.09 -10.62 3.92
CA PRO A 39 13.34 -9.61 3.18
C PRO A 39 14.16 -8.99 2.03
N ARG A 40 15.48 -8.92 2.18
CA ARG A 40 16.41 -8.45 1.14
C ARG A 40 16.43 -9.31 -0.13
N GLN A 41 15.96 -10.56 -0.04
CA GLN A 41 15.87 -11.45 -1.20
C GLN A 41 14.47 -11.47 -1.83
N LEU A 42 13.47 -10.87 -1.16
CA LEU A 42 12.11 -10.76 -1.66
C LEU A 42 12.05 -9.61 -2.67
N ARG A 43 11.80 -9.97 -3.94
CA ARG A 43 11.56 -9.02 -5.02
C ARG A 43 10.10 -9.14 -5.43
N LEU A 44 9.30 -8.12 -5.14
CA LEU A 44 7.87 -8.09 -5.43
C LEU A 44 7.62 -7.70 -6.90
N THR A 45 8.50 -6.87 -7.45
CA THR A 45 8.50 -6.45 -8.85
C THR A 45 9.90 -6.42 -9.45
N SER A 46 10.00 -6.49 -10.78
CA SER A 46 11.31 -6.36 -11.45
C SER A 46 11.91 -4.96 -11.33
N ILE A 47 11.13 -3.97 -10.90
CA ILE A 47 11.49 -2.55 -10.89
C ILE A 47 11.50 -1.96 -9.48
N ASP A 48 11.55 -2.80 -8.44
CA ASP A 48 11.56 -2.35 -7.04
C ASP A 48 12.67 -1.32 -6.76
N ASP A 49 13.88 -1.50 -7.31
CA ASP A 49 14.98 -0.53 -7.12
C ASP A 49 14.65 0.85 -7.72
N GLU A 50 14.07 0.89 -8.93
CA GLU A 50 13.69 2.15 -9.58
C GLU A 50 12.58 2.85 -8.78
N ILE A 51 11.62 2.06 -8.31
CA ILE A 51 10.51 2.51 -7.49
C ILE A 51 11.04 3.12 -6.19
N LEU A 52 11.92 2.40 -5.48
CA LEU A 52 12.52 2.83 -4.22
C LEU A 52 13.28 4.14 -4.41
N GLN A 53 14.11 4.26 -5.45
CA GLN A 53 14.86 5.46 -5.73
C GLN A 53 13.96 6.67 -6.08
N ASP A 54 12.94 6.48 -6.91
CA ASP A 54 11.98 7.55 -7.23
C ASP A 54 11.17 7.95 -5.99
N PHE A 55 10.90 7.01 -5.08
CA PHE A 55 10.22 7.28 -3.82
C PHE A 55 11.10 8.07 -2.85
N GLU A 56 12.35 7.68 -2.62
CA GLU A 56 13.29 8.45 -1.79
C GLU A 56 13.47 9.87 -2.34
N THR A 57 13.42 10.03 -3.66
CA THR A 57 13.49 11.35 -4.32
C THR A 57 12.19 12.15 -4.19
N THR A 58 11.03 11.49 -4.27
CA THR A 58 9.70 12.14 -4.25
C THR A 58 9.23 12.45 -2.82
N PHE A 59 9.58 11.59 -1.88
CA PHE A 59 9.18 11.61 -0.47
C PHE A 59 10.42 11.47 0.44
N PRO A 60 11.39 12.39 0.37
CA PRO A 60 12.56 12.35 1.25
C PRO A 60 12.19 12.59 2.73
N GLU A 61 10.98 13.10 2.97
CA GLU A 61 10.41 13.35 4.31
C GLU A 61 9.84 12.08 4.96
N ILE A 62 9.53 11.03 4.18
CA ILE A 62 8.88 9.82 4.70
C ILE A 62 9.95 8.80 5.09
N ASN A 63 9.93 8.35 6.35
CA ASN A 63 10.77 7.26 6.81
C ASN A 63 10.12 5.91 6.51
N LEU A 64 10.79 5.05 5.75
CA LEU A 64 10.33 3.67 5.47
C LEU A 64 10.31 2.77 6.72
N VAL A 65 10.98 3.18 7.80
CA VAL A 65 10.97 2.44 9.07
C VAL A 65 9.74 2.79 9.91
N HIS A 66 9.29 4.05 9.83
CA HIS A 66 8.20 4.60 10.63
C HIS A 66 7.36 5.56 9.79
N LEU A 67 6.13 5.17 9.50
CA LEU A 67 5.19 5.97 8.71
C LEU A 67 4.28 6.83 9.60
N ASP A 68 4.36 8.15 9.44
CA ASP A 68 3.32 9.00 10.01
C ASP A 68 2.07 8.98 9.12
N GLU A 69 0.94 8.54 9.69
CA GLU A 69 -0.37 8.53 9.01
C GLU A 69 -0.76 9.92 8.47
N GLU A 70 -0.26 10.99 9.07
CA GLU A 70 -0.49 12.37 8.63
C GLU A 70 0.06 12.62 7.21
N HIS A 71 1.19 12.00 6.87
CA HIS A 71 1.79 12.04 5.52
C HIS A 71 1.04 11.18 4.50
N PHE A 72 -0.04 10.48 4.89
CA PHE A 72 -0.90 9.73 3.97
C PHE A 72 -2.33 10.27 3.93
N LYS A 73 -2.81 10.83 5.05
CA LYS A 73 -4.17 11.39 5.16
C LYS A 73 -4.28 12.81 4.61
N THR A 74 -3.18 13.57 4.56
CA THR A 74 -3.17 14.95 4.07
C THR A 74 -3.51 15.05 2.58
N PRO A 75 -4.19 16.14 2.14
CA PRO A 75 -4.59 16.31 0.75
C PRO A 75 -3.40 16.39 -0.21
N ALA A 76 -2.32 17.08 0.20
CA ALA A 76 -1.09 17.16 -0.57
C ALA A 76 -0.44 15.79 -0.78
N ALA A 77 -0.43 14.95 0.26
CA ALA A 77 0.07 13.59 0.16
C ALA A 77 -0.77 12.74 -0.80
N LYS A 78 -2.11 12.78 -0.68
CA LYS A 78 -3.00 12.05 -1.59
C LYS A 78 -2.74 12.41 -3.06
N GLU A 79 -2.51 13.69 -3.35
CA GLU A 79 -2.19 14.14 -4.70
C GLU A 79 -0.81 13.67 -5.17
N LYS A 80 0.22 13.78 -4.33
CA LYS A 80 1.57 13.23 -4.61
C LYS A 80 1.52 11.72 -4.87
N TRP A 81 0.86 10.96 -4.00
CA TRP A 81 0.68 9.51 -4.14
C TRP A 81 -0.06 9.15 -5.44
N ARG A 82 -1.08 9.91 -5.81
CA ARG A 82 -1.81 9.70 -7.07
C ARG A 82 -0.95 9.95 -8.30
N ASN A 83 -0.13 11.01 -8.28
CA ASN A 83 0.84 11.27 -9.35
C ASN A 83 1.91 10.18 -9.43
N PHE A 84 2.41 9.74 -8.27
CA PHE A 84 3.37 8.64 -8.18
C PHE A 84 2.78 7.34 -8.75
N MET A 85 1.60 6.92 -8.28
CA MET A 85 0.91 5.73 -8.78
C MET A 85 0.65 5.77 -10.29
N ASN A 86 0.23 6.91 -10.84
CA ASN A 86 0.02 7.06 -12.28
C ASN A 86 1.29 6.83 -13.12
N LYS A 87 2.49 7.11 -12.60
CA LYS A 87 3.74 6.79 -13.31
C LYS A 87 3.91 5.28 -13.50
N TYR A 88 3.43 4.49 -12.54
CA TYR A 88 3.65 3.05 -12.47
C TYR A 88 2.45 2.22 -12.92
N GLU A 89 1.30 2.83 -13.22
CA GLU A 89 0.10 2.15 -13.73
C GLU A 89 0.41 1.16 -14.87
N LYS A 90 1.29 1.56 -15.80
CA LYS A 90 1.67 0.74 -16.96
C LYS A 90 2.79 -0.26 -16.67
N ARG A 91 3.54 -0.07 -15.59
CA ARG A 91 4.72 -0.89 -15.24
C ARG A 91 4.40 -1.94 -14.17
N VAL A 92 3.53 -1.61 -13.22
CA VAL A 92 3.13 -2.47 -12.10
C VAL A 92 1.67 -2.88 -12.32
N LYS A 93 1.45 -4.16 -12.64
CA LYS A 93 0.11 -4.74 -12.62
C LYS A 93 -0.44 -4.68 -11.21
N GLU A 94 -1.71 -4.29 -11.07
CA GLU A 94 -2.40 -4.25 -9.78
C GLU A 94 -1.76 -3.25 -8.78
N PHE A 95 -1.23 -2.12 -9.29
CA PHE A 95 -0.65 -1.06 -8.46
C PHE A 95 -1.63 -0.48 -7.43
N ASN A 96 -2.94 -0.51 -7.74
CA ASN A 96 -4.04 -0.04 -6.90
C ASN A 96 -4.59 -1.11 -5.94
N PHE A 97 -3.97 -2.29 -5.89
CA PHE A 97 -4.44 -3.36 -5.02
C PHE A 97 -4.22 -3.00 -3.56
N GLY A 98 -5.28 -3.01 -2.75
CA GLY A 98 -5.20 -2.70 -1.33
C GLY A 98 -4.50 -3.79 -0.54
N SER A 99 -3.60 -3.41 0.37
CA SER A 99 -3.00 -4.32 1.34
C SER A 99 -2.80 -3.61 2.68
N LEU A 100 -2.64 -4.38 3.74
CA LEU A 100 -2.33 -3.82 5.06
C LEU A 100 -0.82 -3.66 5.18
N ILE A 101 -0.40 -2.42 5.44
CA ILE A 101 1.00 -2.08 5.70
C ILE A 101 1.17 -1.76 7.17
N ARG A 102 2.36 -2.06 7.70
CA ARG A 102 2.73 -1.71 9.06
C ARG A 102 3.27 -0.29 9.08
N ILE A 103 2.83 0.49 10.05
CA ILE A 103 3.32 1.85 10.28
C ILE A 103 4.79 1.78 10.72
N ASP A 104 5.07 0.93 11.70
CA ASP A 104 6.41 0.61 12.16
C ASP A 104 6.78 -0.82 11.77
N CYS A 105 7.88 -0.95 11.03
CA CYS A 105 8.40 -2.23 10.55
C CYS A 105 8.82 -3.18 11.68
N ARG A 106 9.13 -2.63 12.86
CA ARG A 106 9.66 -3.39 14.01
C ARG A 106 8.55 -3.96 14.88
N GLU A 107 7.35 -3.40 14.77
CA GLU A 107 6.18 -3.84 15.52
C GLU A 107 5.33 -4.82 14.70
N ASP A 108 4.52 -5.61 15.41
CA ASP A 108 3.59 -6.56 14.82
C ASP A 108 2.38 -5.85 14.19
N TYR A 109 1.61 -6.59 13.38
CA TYR A 109 0.32 -6.12 12.86
C TYR A 109 -0.68 -5.96 14.03
N THR A 110 -0.81 -4.74 14.54
CA THR A 110 -1.82 -4.34 15.54
C THR A 110 -2.76 -3.29 14.96
N GLU A 111 -3.93 -3.09 15.55
CA GLU A 111 -4.89 -2.07 15.10
C GLU A 111 -4.26 -0.67 15.01
N GLN A 112 -3.33 -0.35 15.92
CA GLN A 112 -2.65 0.95 15.97
C GLN A 112 -1.43 1.02 15.05
N ASN A 113 -0.81 -0.12 14.73
CA ASN A 113 0.38 -0.20 13.88
C ASN A 113 0.05 -0.62 12.43
N THR A 114 -1.23 -0.75 12.07
CA THR A 114 -1.65 -1.21 10.75
C THR A 114 -2.44 -0.12 10.06
N MET A 115 -2.02 0.24 8.84
CA MET A 115 -2.77 1.14 7.99
C MET A 115 -3.10 0.48 6.65
N PHE A 116 -4.19 0.92 6.05
CA PHE A 116 -4.55 0.49 4.70
C PHE A 116 -3.67 1.22 3.69
N GLY A 117 -2.92 0.44 2.92
CA GLY A 117 -2.07 0.93 1.85
C GLY A 117 -2.38 0.25 0.54
N VAL A 118 -1.64 0.62 -0.50
CA VAL A 118 -1.65 -0.04 -1.79
C VAL A 118 -0.43 -0.91 -1.98
N ARG A 119 -0.49 -1.89 -2.89
CA ARG A 119 0.61 -2.81 -3.20
C ARG A 119 1.93 -2.09 -3.48
N MET A 120 1.85 -0.94 -4.14
CA MET A 120 3.02 -0.09 -4.39
C MET A 120 3.71 0.32 -3.08
N GLN A 121 2.93 0.61 -2.04
CA GLN A 121 3.46 0.97 -0.73
C GLN A 121 4.14 -0.22 -0.06
N VAL A 122 3.59 -1.44 -0.19
CA VAL A 122 4.22 -2.67 0.33
C VAL A 122 5.61 -2.91 -0.28
N CYS A 123 5.82 -2.54 -1.56
CA CYS A 123 7.10 -2.76 -2.26
C CYS A 123 8.26 -1.95 -1.66
N PHE A 124 7.99 -0.88 -0.91
CA PHE A 124 9.05 -0.11 -0.25
C PHE A 124 9.55 -0.71 1.07
N TYR A 125 8.86 -1.73 1.59
CA TYR A 125 9.10 -2.29 2.93
C TYR A 125 9.98 -3.56 2.90
N THR A 126 10.52 -3.93 1.73
CA THR A 126 11.40 -5.10 1.51
C THR A 126 12.86 -4.72 1.44
#